data_AF-X1KH26-F1
#
_entry.id   AF-X1KH26-F1
#
_cell.length_a   1.000
_cell.length_b   1.000
_cell.length_c   1.000
_cell.angle_alpha   90.00
_cell.angle_beta   90.00
_cell.angle_gamma   90.00
#
_symmetry.space_group_name_H-M   'P 1'
#
loop_
_entity.id
_entity.type
_entity.pdbx_description
1 polymer ?
#
loop_
_entity_poly.entity_id
_entity_poly.type
_entity_poly.pdbx_seq_one_letter_code
_entity_poly.pdbx_strand_id
1 'polypeptide(L)'
;IGMIFIGERINGGFKDIVKAIKEKDKDIIKKWAIRQTQAGANYIDVNIGAVSNKVEDYIWMIETVQETVPTPISIDTNKLEFVKEAL
;
A
#
# COMPACT_ATOMS: atom_id res chain seq x y z
N ILE A 1 0.81 19.47 18.50
CA ILE A 1 0.82 18.23 17.71
C ILE A 1 0.36 18.62 16.31
N GLY A 2 1.18 18.39 15.28
CA GLY A 2 0.83 18.72 13.89
C GLY A 2 -0.19 17.73 13.31
N MET A 3 -0.84 18.11 12.21
CA MET A 3 -1.71 17.20 11.46
C MET A 3 -0.88 16.06 10.85
N ILE A 4 -1.39 14.82 10.91
CA ILE A 4 -0.80 13.66 10.24
C ILE A 4 -1.68 13.31 9.04
N PHE A 5 -1.09 13.31 7.85
CA PHE A 5 -1.74 12.94 6.61
C PHE A 5 -1.36 11.51 6.21
N ILE A 6 -2.37 10.68 5.94
CA ILE A 6 -2.19 9.30 5.45
C ILE A 6 -2.72 9.25 4.02
N GLY A 7 -1.86 8.88 3.07
CA GLY A 7 -2.25 8.76 1.66
C GLY A 7 -2.99 7.45 1.40
N GLU A 8 -4.28 7.52 1.06
CA GLU A 8 -5.20 6.37 0.92
C GLU A 8 -5.16 5.64 -0.44
N ARG A 9 -4.35 6.09 -1.41
CA ARG A 9 -4.56 5.75 -2.82
C ARG A 9 -4.11 4.34 -3.21
N ILE A 10 -3.26 3.68 -2.43
CA ILE A 10 -2.78 2.31 -2.67
C ILE A 10 -3.73 1.33 -1.96
N ASN A 11 -4.94 1.24 -2.51
CA ASN A 11 -6.03 0.46 -1.95
C ASN A 11 -6.68 -0.44 -3.02
N GLY A 12 -6.89 -1.72 -2.69
CA GLY A 12 -7.52 -2.74 -3.54
C GLY A 12 -8.97 -2.45 -3.96
N GLY A 13 -9.59 -1.37 -3.48
CA GLY A 13 -10.84 -0.83 -4.01
C GLY A 13 -10.69 -0.08 -5.34
N PHE A 14 -9.48 0.38 -5.69
CA PHE A 14 -9.23 1.12 -6.93
C PHE A 14 -8.85 0.20 -8.09
N LYS A 15 -9.49 0.40 -9.26
CA LYS A 15 -9.34 -0.49 -10.44
C LYS A 15 -7.91 -0.71 -10.91
N ASP A 16 -7.06 0.32 -10.85
CA ASP A 16 -5.66 0.22 -11.26
C ASP A 16 -4.81 -0.54 -10.24
N ILE A 17 -5.08 -0.38 -8.93
CA ILE A 17 -4.45 -1.18 -7.88
C ILE A 17 -4.88 -2.64 -7.97
N VAL A 18 -6.17 -2.91 -8.24
CA VAL A 18 -6.66 -4.27 -8.51
C VAL A 18 -5.87 -4.92 -9.66
N LYS A 19 -5.68 -4.18 -10.75
CA LYS A 19 -4.89 -4.64 -11.89
C LYS A 19 -3.44 -4.91 -11.48
N ALA A 20 -2.82 -3.98 -10.75
CA ALA A 20 -1.46 -4.09 -10.27
C ALA A 20 -1.23 -5.37 -9.46
N ILE A 21 -2.14 -5.68 -8.53
CA ILE A 21 -2.07 -6.89 -7.69
C ILE A 21 -2.21 -8.15 -8.55
N LYS A 22 -3.20 -8.19 -9.45
CA LYS A 22 -3.49 -9.37 -10.29
C LYS A 22 -2.37 -9.68 -11.29
N GLU A 23 -1.75 -8.64 -11.85
CA GLU A 23 -0.72 -8.75 -12.88
C GLU A 23 0.71 -8.63 -12.32
N LYS A 24 0.86 -8.44 -11.00
CA LYS A 24 2.14 -8.15 -10.34
C LYS A 24 2.90 -6.97 -10.95
N ASP A 25 2.17 -5.97 -11.41
CA ASP A 25 2.71 -4.74 -11.98
C ASP A 25 3.08 -3.75 -10.87
N LYS A 26 4.39 -3.71 -10.54
CA LYS A 26 4.93 -2.79 -9.53
C LYS A 26 4.76 -1.33 -9.95
N ASP A 27 4.80 -0.99 -11.23
CA ASP A 27 4.92 0.40 -11.69
C ASP A 27 3.70 1.25 -11.28
N ILE A 28 2.52 0.63 -11.23
CA ILE A 28 1.30 1.30 -10.76
C ILE A 28 1.40 1.65 -9.27
N ILE A 29 1.89 0.73 -8.43
CA ILE A 29 2.07 0.96 -6.99
C ILE A 29 3.15 2.02 -6.77
N LYS A 30 4.28 1.90 -7.46
CA LYS A 30 5.41 2.84 -7.40
C LYS A 30 4.97 4.27 -7.72
N LYS A 31 4.22 4.43 -8.81
CA LYS A 31 3.66 5.71 -9.24
C LYS A 31 2.84 6.38 -8.14
N TRP A 32 1.96 5.64 -7.45
CA TRP A 32 1.13 6.21 -6.40
C TRP A 32 1.89 6.47 -5.10
N ALA A 33 2.85 5.62 -4.73
CA ALA A 33 3.71 5.86 -3.59
C ALA A 33 4.50 7.18 -3.74
N ILE A 34 5.13 7.38 -4.91
CA ILE A 34 5.88 8.61 -5.23
C ILE A 34 4.98 9.84 -5.19
N ARG A 35 3.81 9.78 -5.86
CA ARG A 35 2.90 10.93 -5.93
C ARG A 35 2.38 11.34 -4.55
N GLN A 36 2.03 10.38 -3.70
CA GLN A 36 1.54 10.67 -2.34
C GLN A 36 2.66 11.22 -1.44
N THR A 37 3.87 10.68 -1.55
CA THR A 37 5.07 11.17 -0.86
C THR A 37 5.35 12.63 -1.24
N GLN A 38 5.38 12.94 -2.54
CA GLN A 38 5.62 14.29 -3.04
C GLN A 38 4.50 15.28 -2.66
N ALA A 39 3.28 14.79 -2.45
CA ALA A 39 2.15 15.59 -1.99
C ALA A 39 2.18 15.87 -0.47
N GLY A 40 3.13 15.30 0.27
CA GLY A 40 3.29 15.56 1.71
C GLY A 40 2.60 14.57 2.63
N ALA A 41 2.27 13.36 2.15
CA ALA A 41 1.78 12.29 3.03
C ALA A 41 2.84 11.92 4.08
N ASN A 42 2.43 11.84 5.36
CA ASN A 42 3.28 11.38 6.44
C ASN A 42 3.40 9.86 6.47
N TYR A 43 2.33 9.16 6.04
CA TYR A 43 2.29 7.71 5.85
C TYR A 43 1.59 7.36 4.54
N ILE A 44 1.96 6.23 3.94
CA ILE A 44 1.25 5.65 2.80
C ILE A 44 0.40 4.49 3.31
N ASP A 45 -0.92 4.59 3.15
CA ASP A 45 -1.82 3.48 3.44
C ASP A 45 -1.65 2.37 2.40
N VAL A 46 -1.52 1.12 2.87
CA VAL A 46 -1.43 -0.06 2.01
C VAL A 46 -2.54 -1.03 2.39
N ASN A 47 -3.53 -1.14 1.50
CA ASN A 47 -4.71 -1.97 1.69
C ASN A 47 -4.91 -2.92 0.49
N ILE A 48 -4.91 -4.23 0.73
CA ILE A 48 -5.10 -5.24 -0.34
C ILE A 48 -6.56 -5.38 -0.81
N GLY A 49 -7.50 -4.88 -0.02
CA GLY A 49 -8.93 -4.99 -0.24
C GLY A 49 -9.40 -6.45 -0.33
N ALA A 50 -10.47 -6.67 -1.08
CA ALA A 50 -10.98 -8.01 -1.38
C ALA A 50 -10.30 -8.66 -2.60
N VAL A 51 -9.21 -8.08 -3.11
CA VAL A 51 -8.59 -8.49 -4.38
C VAL A 51 -7.88 -9.83 -4.26
N SER A 52 -7.27 -10.09 -3.10
CA SER A 52 -6.57 -11.33 -2.80
C SER A 52 -6.70 -11.69 -1.32
N ASN A 53 -6.67 -13.00 -1.05
CA ASN A 53 -6.62 -13.57 0.30
C ASN A 53 -5.25 -14.20 0.61
N LYS A 54 -4.23 -13.93 -0.22
CA LYS A 54 -2.86 -14.40 -0.03
C LYS A 54 -2.06 -13.34 0.72
N VAL A 55 -1.41 -13.73 1.82
CA VAL A 55 -0.58 -12.79 2.60
C VAL A 55 0.63 -12.33 1.80
N GLU A 56 1.15 -13.18 0.92
CA GLU A 56 2.28 -12.89 0.03
C GLU A 56 1.98 -11.76 -0.96
N ASP A 57 0.73 -11.64 -1.39
CA ASP A 57 0.31 -10.51 -2.24
C ASP A 57 0.32 -9.20 -1.46
N TYR A 58 -0.01 -9.24 -0.16
CA TYR A 58 0.00 -8.06 0.69
C TYR A 58 1.40 -7.61 1.05
N ILE A 59 2.26 -8.55 1.44
CA ILE A 59 3.68 -8.29 1.69
C ILE A 59 4.34 -7.73 0.43
N TRP A 60 4.05 -8.29 -0.75
CA TRP A 60 4.55 -7.74 -2.02
C TRP A 60 4.13 -6.28 -2.25
N MET A 61 2.90 -5.89 -1.90
CA MET A 61 2.46 -4.49 -1.98
C MET A 61 3.26 -3.61 -1.02
N ILE A 62 3.41 -4.04 0.24
CA ILE A 62 4.16 -3.32 1.30
C ILE A 62 5.61 -3.10 0.88
N GLU A 63 6.30 -4.17 0.49
CA GLU A 63 7.69 -4.12 0.04
C GLU A 63 7.85 -3.20 -1.18
N THR A 64 6.90 -3.26 -2.12
CA THR A 64 6.92 -2.38 -3.31
C THR A 64 6.81 -0.91 -2.93
N VAL A 65 6.04 -0.55 -1.90
CA VAL A 65 5.98 0.85 -1.43
C VAL A 65 7.28 1.24 -0.72
N GLN A 66 7.76 0.40 0.19
CA GLN A 66 8.97 0.66 0.98
C GLN A 66 10.25 0.73 0.14
N GLU A 67 10.38 -0.07 -0.92
CA GLU A 67 11.53 0.00 -1.85
C GLU A 67 11.53 1.28 -2.70
N THR A 68 10.39 1.98 -2.77
CA THR A 68 10.16 3.07 -3.73
C THR A 68 10.24 4.45 -3.12
N VAL A 69 9.79 4.63 -1.88
CA VAL A 69 9.77 5.92 -1.20
C VAL A 69 10.24 5.80 0.25
N PRO A 70 10.86 6.86 0.81
CA PRO A 70 11.24 6.87 2.22
C PRO A 70 10.06 7.07 3.18
N THR A 71 8.88 7.45 2.68
CA THR A 71 7.68 7.65 3.50
C THR A 71 7.23 6.33 4.10
N PRO A 72 7.05 6.25 5.43
CA PRO A 72 6.63 5.01 6.09
C PRO A 72 5.21 4.60 5.67
N ILE A 73 4.86 3.34 5.91
CA ILE A 73 3.53 2.81 5.57
C ILE A 73 2.58 2.77 6.78
N SER A 74 1.28 2.77 6.48
CA SER A 74 0.19 2.34 7.36
C SER A 74 -0.31 0.97 6.88
N ILE A 75 -0.28 -0.03 7.77
CA ILE A 75 -0.76 -1.39 7.50
C ILE A 75 -2.29 -1.39 7.65
N ASP A 76 -3.02 -1.33 6.53
CA ASP A 76 -4.49 -1.35 6.52
C ASP A 76 -5.04 -2.71 6.07
N THR A 77 -5.47 -3.48 7.06
CA THR A 77 -6.16 -4.75 6.88
C THR A 77 -6.97 -5.08 8.13
N ASN A 78 -8.11 -5.76 7.96
CA ASN A 78 -8.91 -6.28 9.07
C ASN A 78 -8.53 -7.72 9.48
N LYS A 79 -7.53 -8.32 8.82
CA LYS A 79 -7.06 -9.69 9.04
C LYS A 79 -5.85 -9.70 9.96
N LEU A 80 -6.00 -10.24 11.17
CA LEU A 80 -4.93 -10.22 12.19
C LEU A 80 -3.67 -10.98 11.75
N GLU A 81 -3.83 -12.05 10.97
CA GLU A 81 -2.71 -12.82 10.42
C GLU A 81 -1.90 -12.01 9.39
N PHE A 82 -2.54 -11.12 8.63
CA PHE A 82 -1.85 -10.22 7.70
C PHE A 82 -1.08 -9.15 8.47
N VAL A 83 -1.67 -8.59 9.54
CA VAL A 83 -0.96 -7.64 10.42
C VAL A 83 0.28 -8.29 11.01
N LYS A 84 0.16 -9.53 11.52
CA LYS A 84 1.28 -10.23 12.15
C LYS A 84 2.45 -10.46 11.19
N GLU A 85 2.17 -10.80 9.93
CA GLU A 85 3.22 -11.04 8.93
C GLU A 85 3.84 -9.75 8.39
N ALA A 86 3.08 -8.65 8.42
CA ALA A 86 3.51 -7.35 7.89
C ALA A 86 4.36 -6.51 8.88
N LEU A 87 4.42 -6.90 10.15
CA LEU A 87 5.22 -6.26 11.21
C LEU A 87 6.65 -6.80 11.24
#